data_AF-A0A5B9WAZ2-F1
#
_entry.id   AF-A0A5B9WAZ2-F1
#
_cell.length_a   1.000
_cell.length_b   1.000
_cell.length_c   1.000
_cell.angle_alpha   90.00
_cell.angle_beta   90.00
_cell.angle_gamma   90.00
#
_symmetry.space_group_name_H-M   'P 1'
#
loop_
_entity.id
_entity.type
_entity.pdbx_description
1 polymer ?
#
loop_
_entity_poly.entity_id
_entity_poly.type
_entity_poly.pdbx_seq_one_letter_code
_entity_poly.pdbx_strand_id
1 'polypeptide(L)'
;MEVSPTGQGPGAASSPNPNDPALVLHLLANLQNQTLDTLRQMMEIQRQQLELSREIVQVNREQRARQGAELERWQNGHEYVLDACKDTLGRLEQVHASLMREMAEYVEDNHENLLEGDFSLGDFVDRFGPRLAHLNTMLAVLRPLAAANRKAEG
;
A
#
# COMPACT_ATOMS: atom_id res chain seq x y z
N MET A 1 5.68 36.98 -94.09
CA MET A 1 6.73 35.98 -94.37
C MET A 1 7.94 36.44 -93.60
N GLU A 2 8.54 35.74 -92.65
CA GLU A 2 8.65 34.30 -92.40
C GLU A 2 8.90 33.95 -90.91
N VAL A 3 8.46 32.74 -90.53
CA VAL A 3 8.97 31.72 -89.59
C VAL A 3 9.54 32.02 -88.19
N SER A 4 9.02 31.27 -87.20
CA SER A 4 9.51 31.06 -85.82
C SER A 4 10.88 30.33 -85.75
N PRO A 5 11.54 30.28 -84.57
CA PRO A 5 11.44 29.05 -83.77
C PRO A 5 11.47 29.23 -82.22
N THR A 6 11.00 28.17 -81.58
CA THR A 6 10.95 27.78 -80.15
C THR A 6 12.14 28.11 -79.24
N GLY A 7 11.84 28.37 -77.96
CA GLY A 7 12.80 28.23 -76.85
C GLY A 7 12.19 28.39 -75.44
N GLN A 8 12.20 27.29 -74.67
CA GLN A 8 12.29 27.21 -73.18
C GLN A 8 11.15 27.89 -72.38
N GLY A 9 10.15 27.19 -71.85
CA GLY A 9 10.24 26.12 -70.84
C GLY A 9 9.77 26.68 -69.49
N PRO A 10 8.62 26.26 -68.91
CA PRO A 10 8.19 26.77 -67.62
C PRO A 10 9.17 26.29 -66.55
N GLY A 11 9.76 27.25 -65.83
CA GLY A 11 10.68 27.00 -64.73
C GLY A 11 10.10 25.94 -63.79
N ALA A 12 10.76 24.80 -63.75
CA ALA A 12 10.43 23.71 -62.87
C ALA A 12 10.32 24.26 -61.45
N ALA A 13 9.16 24.03 -60.82
CA ALA A 13 9.06 24.07 -59.37
C ALA A 13 10.08 23.05 -58.86
N SER A 14 11.24 23.55 -58.43
CA SER A 14 12.25 22.75 -57.76
C SER A 14 11.62 22.19 -56.50
N SER A 15 11.31 20.90 -56.53
CA SER A 15 11.01 20.11 -55.35
C SER A 15 12.10 20.39 -54.30
N PRO A 16 11.74 20.61 -53.02
CA PRO A 16 12.73 20.92 -52.00
C PRO A 16 13.72 19.77 -51.93
N ASN A 17 14.99 20.07 -52.19
CA ASN A 17 16.06 19.09 -52.18
C ASN A 17 16.17 18.54 -50.75
N PRO A 18 15.92 17.23 -50.51
CA PRO A 18 15.93 16.65 -49.17
C PRO A 18 17.31 16.69 -48.50
N ASN A 19 18.37 17.05 -49.24
CA ASN A 19 19.74 17.19 -48.75
C ASN A 19 20.19 18.65 -48.59
N ASP A 20 19.28 19.63 -48.54
CA ASP A 20 19.66 21.01 -48.21
C ASP A 20 20.17 21.09 -46.74
N PRO A 21 21.45 21.41 -46.51
CA PRO A 21 22.01 21.46 -45.15
C PRO A 21 21.29 22.49 -44.26
N ALA A 22 20.69 23.53 -44.83
CA ALA A 22 19.92 24.52 -44.07
C ALA A 22 18.61 23.92 -43.53
N LEU A 23 17.92 23.09 -44.32
CA LEU A 23 16.70 22.39 -43.88
C LEU A 23 16.99 21.37 -42.79
N VAL A 24 18.11 20.63 -42.90
CA VAL A 24 18.54 19.66 -41.88
C VAL A 24 18.90 20.36 -40.56
N LEU A 25 19.62 21.48 -40.60
CA LEU A 25 19.95 22.26 -39.39
C LEU A 25 18.69 22.82 -38.71
N HIS A 26 17.73 23.32 -39.49
CA HIS A 26 16.47 23.80 -38.97
C HIS A 26 15.65 22.68 -38.31
N LEU A 27 15.62 21.48 -38.91
CA LEU A 27 14.96 20.32 -38.32
C LEU A 27 15.62 19.89 -37.00
N LEU A 28 16.96 19.82 -36.97
CA LEU A 28 17.70 19.50 -35.75
C LEU A 28 17.46 20.52 -34.65
N ALA A 29 17.47 21.82 -34.97
CA ALA A 29 17.16 22.88 -34.03
C ALA A 29 15.72 22.77 -33.50
N ASN A 30 14.76 22.44 -34.36
CA ASN A 30 13.37 22.22 -33.95
C ASN A 30 13.24 21.01 -33.00
N LEU A 31 13.88 19.89 -33.32
CA LEU A 31 13.89 18.71 -32.44
C LEU A 31 14.57 18.98 -31.10
N GLN A 32 15.66 19.75 -31.09
CA GLN A 32 16.31 20.18 -29.84
C GLN A 32 15.38 21.06 -29.01
N ASN A 33 14.68 22.02 -29.62
CA ASN A 33 13.72 22.87 -28.92
C ASN A 33 12.57 22.05 -28.34
N GLN A 34 12.00 21.11 -29.11
CA GLN A 34 10.94 20.20 -28.63
C GLN A 34 11.41 19.34 -27.45
N THR A 35 12.65 18.86 -27.50
CA THR A 35 13.26 18.09 -26.41
C THR A 35 13.40 18.94 -25.15
N LEU A 36 13.91 20.16 -25.28
CA LEU A 36 14.06 21.09 -24.16
C LEU A 36 12.70 21.46 -23.54
N ASP A 37 11.68 21.64 -24.36
CA ASP A 37 10.34 21.97 -23.87
C ASP A 37 9.70 20.80 -23.12
N THR A 38 9.89 19.57 -23.61
CA THR A 38 9.41 18.37 -22.89
C THR A 38 10.16 18.18 -21.57
N LEU A 39 11.47 18.41 -21.53
CA LEU A 39 12.25 18.36 -20.29
C LEU A 39 11.79 19.41 -19.27
N ARG A 40 11.47 20.63 -19.73
CA ARG A 40 10.91 21.69 -18.86
C ARG A 40 9.54 21.30 -18.31
N GLN A 41 8.65 20.77 -19.15
CA GLN A 41 7.35 20.27 -18.71
C GLN A 41 7.49 19.14 -17.70
N MET A 42 8.42 18.20 -17.93
CA MET A 42 8.69 17.11 -16.99
C MET A 42 9.21 17.63 -15.64
N MET A 43 10.13 18.61 -15.63
CA MET A 43 10.62 19.22 -14.39
C MET A 43 9.49 19.92 -13.62
N GLU A 44 8.58 20.58 -14.32
CA GLU A 44 7.42 21.22 -13.68
C GLU A 44 6.48 20.18 -13.05
N ILE A 45 6.16 19.10 -13.77
CA ILE A 45 5.36 17.99 -13.23
C ILE A 45 6.04 17.37 -12.01
N GLN A 46 7.36 17.14 -12.06
CA GLN A 46 8.12 16.60 -10.92
C GLN A 46 8.08 17.53 -9.70
N ARG A 47 8.12 18.84 -9.92
CA ARG A 47 8.01 19.84 -8.85
C ARG A 47 6.63 19.83 -8.21
N GLN A 48 5.58 19.76 -9.01
CA GLN A 48 4.20 19.65 -8.54
C GLN A 48 3.96 18.33 -7.77
N GLN A 49 4.52 17.22 -8.26
CA GLN A 49 4.44 15.92 -7.60
C GLN A 49 5.14 15.93 -6.23
N LEU A 50 6.31 16.58 -6.14
CA LEU A 50 7.02 16.73 -4.87
C LEU A 50 6.21 17.55 -3.87
N GLU A 51 5.55 18.61 -4.32
CA GLU A 51 4.73 19.46 -3.47
C GLU A 51 3.52 18.70 -2.93
N LEU A 52 2.78 18.01 -3.80
CA LEU A 52 1.66 17.16 -3.37
C LEU A 52 2.12 16.05 -2.42
N SER A 53 3.29 15.45 -2.67
CA SER A 53 3.85 14.43 -1.77
C SER A 53 4.14 14.99 -0.37
N ARG A 54 4.67 16.21 -0.29
CA ARG A 54 4.91 16.89 0.99
C ARG A 54 3.59 17.18 1.71
N GLU A 55 2.58 17.67 1.01
CA GLU A 55 1.25 17.91 1.57
C GLU A 55 0.64 16.62 2.13
N ILE A 56 0.70 15.52 1.37
CA ILE A 56 0.20 14.21 1.83
C ILE A 56 0.94 13.77 3.10
N VAL A 57 2.27 13.91 3.15
CA VAL A 57 3.06 13.57 4.33
C VAL A 57 2.66 14.43 5.53
N GLN A 58 2.43 15.72 5.32
CA GLN A 58 2.00 16.63 6.38
C GLN A 58 0.61 16.26 6.91
N VAL A 59 -0.37 16.07 6.03
CA VAL A 59 -1.73 15.65 6.40
C VAL A 59 -1.70 14.32 7.16
N ASN A 60 -0.89 13.36 6.71
CA ASN A 60 -0.72 12.08 7.42
C ASN A 60 -0.12 12.25 8.81
N ARG A 61 0.86 13.15 8.97
CA ARG A 61 1.45 13.46 10.29
C ARG A 61 0.43 14.07 11.23
N GLU A 62 -0.33 15.06 10.75
CA GLU A 62 -1.39 15.71 11.53
C GLU A 62 -2.50 14.73 11.91
N GLN A 63 -2.92 13.87 10.98
CA GLN A 63 -3.90 12.82 11.24
C GLN A 63 -3.43 11.85 12.31
N ARG A 64 -2.17 11.37 12.23
CA ARG A 64 -1.58 10.49 13.25
C ARG A 64 -1.48 11.18 14.61
N ALA A 65 -1.11 12.45 14.64
CA ALA A 65 -1.04 13.22 15.88
C ALA A 65 -2.44 13.35 16.54
N ARG A 66 -3.49 13.63 15.74
CA ARG A 66 -4.87 13.68 16.24
C ARG A 66 -5.34 12.34 16.77
N GLN A 67 -5.10 11.26 16.02
CA GLN A 67 -5.44 9.89 16.45
C GLN A 67 -4.71 9.52 17.74
N GLY A 68 -3.43 9.89 17.87
CA GLY A 68 -2.66 9.69 19.10
C GLY A 68 -3.25 10.43 20.29
N ALA A 69 -3.59 11.71 20.12
CA ALA A 69 -4.17 12.54 21.18
C ALA A 69 -5.57 12.07 21.60
N GLU A 70 -6.42 11.63 20.66
CA GLU A 70 -7.72 11.03 20.97
C GLU A 70 -7.57 9.73 21.77
N LEU A 71 -6.63 8.87 21.36
CA LEU A 71 -6.34 7.63 22.04
C LEU A 71 -5.81 7.87 23.46
N GLU A 72 -4.88 8.81 23.63
CA GLU A 72 -4.33 9.21 24.93
C GLU A 72 -5.43 9.78 25.84
N ARG A 73 -6.28 10.67 25.32
CA ARG A 73 -7.43 11.20 26.05
C ARG A 73 -8.39 10.09 26.46
N TRP A 74 -8.64 9.12 25.58
CA TRP A 74 -9.50 7.98 25.90
C TRP A 74 -8.87 7.12 27.00
N GLN A 75 -7.58 6.82 26.92
CA GLN A 75 -6.84 6.04 27.92
C GLN A 75 -6.91 6.68 29.30
N ASN A 76 -6.61 7.99 29.39
CA ASN A 76 -6.65 8.75 30.64
C ASN A 76 -8.06 8.78 31.27
N GLY A 77 -9.11 8.70 30.46
CA GLY A 77 -10.49 8.62 30.94
C GLY A 77 -10.98 7.21 31.34
N HIS A 78 -10.22 6.17 31.00
CA HIS A 78 -10.63 4.76 31.13
C HIS A 78 -9.52 3.88 31.72
N GLU A 79 -8.69 4.42 32.61
CA GLU A 79 -7.59 3.69 33.26
C GLU A 79 -8.08 2.38 33.92
N TYR A 80 -9.22 2.42 34.59
CA TYR A 80 -9.86 1.24 35.20
C TYR A 80 -10.16 0.12 34.18
N VAL A 81 -10.43 0.46 32.92
CA VAL A 81 -10.64 -0.52 31.83
C VAL A 81 -9.31 -1.12 31.43
N LEU A 82 -8.26 -0.31 31.32
CA LEU A 82 -6.92 -0.77 30.96
C LEU A 82 -6.34 -1.73 32.02
N ASP A 83 -6.55 -1.43 33.29
CA ASP A 83 -6.18 -2.31 34.40
C ASP A 83 -6.97 -3.62 34.37
N ALA A 84 -8.29 -3.55 34.21
CA ALA A 84 -9.12 -4.72 34.05
C ALA A 84 -8.70 -5.56 32.83
N CYS A 85 -8.31 -4.93 31.72
CA CYS A 85 -7.79 -5.60 30.53
C CYS A 85 -6.46 -6.32 30.80
N LYS A 86 -5.56 -5.76 31.62
CA LYS A 86 -4.29 -6.40 31.99
C LYS A 86 -4.53 -7.68 32.79
N ASP A 87 -5.38 -7.60 33.81
CA ASP A 87 -5.74 -8.76 34.62
C ASP A 87 -6.50 -9.82 33.81
N THR A 88 -7.43 -9.37 32.98
CA THR A 88 -8.22 -10.26 32.11
C THR A 88 -7.34 -10.93 31.06
N LEU A 89 -6.37 -10.22 30.48
CA LEU A 89 -5.44 -10.76 29.49
C LEU A 89 -4.68 -11.97 30.06
N GLY A 90 -4.09 -11.85 31.25
CA GLY A 90 -3.37 -12.97 31.87
C GLY A 90 -4.26 -14.18 32.11
N ARG A 91 -5.50 -13.96 32.58
CA ARG A 91 -6.48 -15.04 32.78
C ARG A 91 -6.91 -15.68 31.46
N LEU A 92 -7.11 -14.88 30.42
CA LEU A 92 -7.53 -15.38 29.10
C LEU A 92 -6.40 -16.13 28.40
N GLU A 93 -5.14 -15.73 28.59
CA GLU A 93 -3.98 -16.46 28.11
C GLU A 93 -3.84 -17.83 28.80
N GLN A 94 -4.18 -17.92 30.09
CA GLN A 94 -4.26 -19.22 30.79
C GLN A 94 -5.36 -20.11 30.22
N VAL A 95 -6.55 -19.56 29.95
CA VAL A 95 -7.65 -20.30 29.32
C VAL A 95 -7.26 -20.79 27.93
N HIS A 96 -6.64 -19.92 27.12
CA HIS A 96 -6.14 -20.29 25.80
C HIS A 96 -5.09 -21.40 25.86
N ALA A 97 -4.11 -21.31 26.77
CA ALA A 97 -3.12 -22.35 26.97
C ALA A 97 -3.74 -23.69 27.41
N SER A 98 -4.76 -23.64 28.26
CA SER A 98 -5.51 -24.85 28.67
C SER A 98 -6.23 -25.49 27.50
N LEU A 99 -6.90 -24.71 26.65
CA LEU A 99 -7.58 -25.22 25.46
C LEU A 99 -6.59 -25.83 24.45
N MET A 100 -5.43 -25.19 24.26
CA MET A 100 -4.37 -25.72 23.40
C MET A 100 -3.83 -27.06 23.91
N ARG A 101 -3.72 -27.22 25.23
CA ARG A 101 -3.35 -28.50 25.84
C ARG A 101 -4.39 -29.58 25.57
N GLU A 102 -5.67 -29.29 25.84
CA GLU A 102 -6.77 -30.23 25.59
C GLU A 102 -6.81 -30.66 24.11
N MET A 103 -6.60 -29.71 23.19
CA MET A 103 -6.52 -30.00 21.76
C MET A 103 -5.34 -30.92 21.43
N ALA A 104 -4.16 -30.64 21.98
CA ALA A 104 -2.97 -31.46 21.74
C ALA A 104 -3.14 -32.88 22.27
N GLU A 105 -3.69 -33.04 23.48
CA GLU A 105 -4.02 -34.34 24.08
C GLU A 105 -5.03 -35.10 23.21
N TYR A 106 -6.09 -34.44 22.74
CA TYR A 106 -7.07 -35.06 21.86
C TYR A 106 -6.46 -35.54 20.54
N VAL A 107 -5.56 -34.76 19.92
CA VAL A 107 -4.88 -35.15 18.69
C VAL A 107 -3.97 -36.34 18.91
N GLU A 108 -3.22 -36.37 20.01
CA GLU A 108 -2.36 -37.50 20.37
C GLU A 108 -3.18 -38.79 20.52
N ASP A 109 -4.30 -38.73 21.25
CA ASP A 109 -5.14 -39.89 21.53
C ASP A 109 -5.95 -40.39 20.31
N ASN A 110 -6.18 -39.53 19.31
CA ASN A 110 -7.09 -39.82 18.19
C ASN A 110 -6.45 -39.65 16.81
N HIS A 111 -5.12 -39.56 16.72
CA HIS A 111 -4.42 -39.18 15.49
C HIS A 111 -4.80 -40.04 14.28
N GLU A 112 -4.89 -41.37 14.45
CA GLU A 112 -5.17 -42.30 13.35
C GLU A 112 -6.59 -42.04 12.79
N ASN A 113 -7.56 -41.91 13.69
CA ASN A 113 -8.96 -41.62 13.34
C ASN A 113 -9.12 -40.26 12.63
N LEU A 114 -8.33 -39.25 13.04
CA LEU A 114 -8.34 -37.93 12.42
C LEU A 114 -7.77 -37.91 11.00
N LEU A 115 -6.85 -38.82 10.68
CA LEU A 115 -6.27 -38.95 9.34
C LEU A 115 -7.19 -39.73 8.39
N GLU A 116 -7.91 -40.71 8.91
CA GLU A 116 -8.69 -41.66 8.10
C GLU A 116 -10.17 -41.27 7.93
N GLY A 117 -10.73 -40.45 8.83
CA GLY A 117 -12.17 -40.17 8.89
C GLY A 117 -12.56 -38.70 8.80
N ASP A 118 -13.25 -38.31 7.73
CA ASP A 118 -13.84 -36.97 7.54
C ASP A 118 -14.79 -36.57 8.68
N PHE A 119 -15.51 -37.53 9.27
CA PHE A 119 -16.39 -37.29 10.41
C PHE A 119 -15.60 -36.93 11.68
N SER A 120 -14.54 -37.69 12.00
CA SER A 120 -13.69 -37.44 13.17
C SER A 120 -12.95 -36.11 13.04
N LEU A 121 -12.48 -35.77 11.83
CA LEU A 121 -11.90 -34.46 11.55
C LEU A 121 -12.93 -33.33 11.70
N GLY A 122 -14.15 -33.52 11.21
CA GLY A 122 -15.25 -32.57 11.38
C GLY A 122 -15.58 -32.29 12.85
N ASP A 123 -15.75 -33.34 13.65
CA ASP A 123 -16.00 -33.22 15.10
C ASP A 123 -14.85 -32.52 15.82
N PHE A 124 -13.60 -32.81 15.46
CA PHE A 124 -12.43 -32.11 15.98
C PHE A 124 -12.47 -30.61 15.67
N VAL A 125 -12.73 -30.24 14.41
CA VAL A 125 -12.83 -28.84 13.99
C VAL A 125 -13.97 -28.15 14.70
N ASP A 126 -15.14 -28.78 14.85
CA ASP A 126 -16.29 -28.19 15.54
C ASP A 126 -16.04 -28.02 17.04
N ARG A 127 -15.30 -28.93 17.66
CA ARG A 127 -14.94 -28.87 19.08
C ARG A 127 -13.93 -27.76 19.40
N PHE A 128 -12.86 -27.64 18.62
CA PHE A 128 -11.73 -26.77 18.94
C PHE A 128 -11.67 -25.49 18.10
N GLY A 129 -12.07 -25.55 16.82
CA GLY A 129 -11.91 -24.48 15.84
C GLY A 129 -12.60 -23.16 16.25
N PRO A 130 -13.93 -23.14 16.44
CA PRO A 130 -14.64 -21.91 16.82
C PRO A 130 -14.12 -21.30 18.13
N ARG A 131 -13.79 -22.14 19.12
CA ARG A 131 -13.30 -21.68 20.43
C ARG A 131 -11.93 -21.02 20.32
N LEU A 132 -11.01 -21.64 19.58
CA LEU A 132 -9.68 -21.07 19.34
C LEU A 132 -9.74 -19.79 18.52
N ALA A 133 -10.55 -19.75 17.47
CA ALA A 133 -10.73 -18.56 16.65
C ALA A 133 -11.25 -17.35 17.47
N HIS A 134 -12.26 -17.59 18.30
CA HIS A 134 -12.81 -16.56 19.17
C HIS A 134 -11.81 -16.11 20.24
N LEU A 135 -11.13 -17.03 20.93
CA LEU A 135 -10.12 -16.68 21.93
C LEU A 135 -8.96 -15.89 21.33
N ASN A 136 -8.49 -16.29 20.15
CA ASN A 136 -7.44 -15.56 19.43
C ASN A 136 -7.88 -14.14 19.07
N THR A 137 -9.13 -13.97 18.65
CA THR A 137 -9.69 -12.65 18.34
C THR A 137 -9.77 -11.77 19.60
N MET A 138 -10.24 -12.32 20.73
CA MET A 138 -10.30 -11.60 22.00
C MET A 138 -8.89 -11.19 22.47
N LEU A 139 -7.91 -12.09 22.39
CA LEU A 139 -6.52 -11.80 22.74
C LEU A 139 -5.90 -10.74 21.83
N ALA A 140 -6.20 -10.76 20.52
CA ALA A 140 -5.73 -9.76 19.56
C ALA A 140 -6.25 -8.35 19.89
N VAL A 141 -7.46 -8.24 20.43
CA VAL A 141 -8.03 -6.96 20.89
C VAL A 141 -7.47 -6.53 22.24
N LEU A 142 -7.31 -7.46 23.19
CA LEU A 142 -6.86 -7.13 24.55
C LEU A 142 -5.37 -6.79 24.64
N ARG A 143 -4.51 -7.43 23.85
CA ARG A 143 -3.05 -7.23 23.92
C ARG A 143 -2.62 -5.78 23.68
N PRO A 144 -3.08 -5.08 22.63
CA PRO A 144 -2.77 -3.66 22.43
C PRO A 144 -3.25 -2.77 23.58
N LEU A 145 -4.45 -3.05 24.14
CA LEU A 145 -5.02 -2.28 25.25
C LEU A 145 -4.20 -2.45 26.53
N ALA A 146 -3.83 -3.69 26.86
CA ALA A 146 -2.96 -3.96 28.01
C ALA A 146 -1.53 -3.42 27.82
N ALA A 147 -1.04 -3.34 26.57
CA ALA A 147 0.27 -2.77 26.25
C ALA A 147 0.30 -1.24 26.32
N ALA A 148 -0.81 -0.58 25.97
CA ALA A 148 -0.94 0.87 26.07
C ALA A 148 -0.77 1.37 27.51
N ASN A 149 -1.32 0.64 28.49
CA ASN A 149 -1.18 0.99 29.91
C ASN A 149 0.30 1.05 30.35
N ARG A 150 1.13 0.10 29.90
CA ARG A 150 2.57 0.05 30.25
C ARG A 150 3.38 1.27 29.78
N LYS A 151 2.91 1.98 28.75
CA LYS A 151 3.58 3.17 28.22
C LYS A 151 3.19 4.44 28.99
N ALA A 152 2.08 4.42 29.74
CA ALA A 152 1.69 5.53 30.60
C ALA A 152 2.46 5.50 31.94
N GLU A 153 2.85 4.32 32.42
CA GLU A 153 3.56 4.13 33.69
C GLU A 153 5.11 4.27 33.63
N GLY A 154 5.70 4.46 32.43
CA GLY A 154 7.17 4.51 32.24
C GLY A 154 7.63 5.69 31.41
#